data_AF-A0A1Q3U410-F1
#
_entry.id   AF-A0A1Q3U410-F1
#
_cell.length_a   1.000
_cell.length_b   1.000
_cell.length_c   1.000
_cell.angle_alpha   90.00
_cell.angle_beta   90.00
_cell.angle_gamma   90.00
#
_symmetry.space_group_name_H-M   'P 1'
#
loop_
_entity.id
_entity.type
_entity.pdbx_description
1 polymer ?
#
loop_
_entity_poly.entity_id
_entity_poly.type
_entity_poly.pdbx_seq_one_letter_code
_entity_poly.pdbx_strand_id
1 'polypeptide(L)'
;MHPVKNILIRLPNWLGDMVMATPLVKAIGLQYPDATIDVIAKKGIDFLLDSFPPHQHTYSFDKAAYPGLAGAWKFGKEISKQKKYDLLFCMPDSLSSAVMARATNAKNRIGFSKEMRQLLLTDAYKKPRGKHRVEEYMCLLEKYTKQKLNTPPVELKVTAPLPPQFTAPYWVININSEASSRRLPAAKAVSIIQKIRTITQDTILLIGSPKESDFVNEVYAQLENKTNIISIAGKTSIAELTGLLSHAEIMLTTDSGPAHVSYALGTPTLVLFGAGNEKNTGPFNKNNSCVIRLGKLACEPCMNNVCKIYGIPECLLQLDENKIAESALQLLKNKN
;
A
#
# COMPACT_ATOMS: atom_id res chain seq x y z
N MET A 1 12.19 22.27 -26.59
CA MET A 1 12.44 21.70 -25.25
C MET A 1 13.54 20.67 -25.37
N HIS A 2 14.49 20.62 -24.43
CA HIS A 2 15.44 19.51 -24.39
C HIS A 2 14.68 18.21 -24.13
N PRO A 3 15.03 17.10 -24.82
CA PRO A 3 14.41 15.81 -24.56
C PRO A 3 14.69 15.38 -23.12
N VAL A 4 13.67 14.90 -22.42
CA VAL A 4 13.78 14.35 -21.06
C VAL A 4 14.47 13.00 -21.17
N LYS A 5 15.63 12.83 -20.52
CA LYS A 5 16.42 11.58 -20.59
C LYS A 5 16.49 10.84 -19.26
N ASN A 6 16.51 11.57 -18.14
CA ASN A 6 16.68 10.99 -16.81
C ASN A 6 15.60 11.51 -15.86
N ILE A 7 14.83 10.60 -15.26
CA ILE A 7 13.73 10.91 -14.35
C ILE A 7 13.99 10.22 -13.00
N LEU A 8 13.83 10.96 -11.90
CA LEU A 8 13.92 10.43 -10.55
C LEU A 8 12.57 10.50 -9.85
N ILE A 9 12.11 9.42 -9.23
CA ILE A 9 10.83 9.39 -8.51
C ILE A 9 11.08 9.12 -7.04
N ARG A 10 10.80 10.10 -6.17
CA ARG A 10 10.79 9.88 -4.72
C ARG A 10 9.44 9.30 -4.32
N LEU A 11 9.42 8.00 -4.07
CA LEU A 11 8.22 7.24 -3.72
C LEU A 11 7.73 7.54 -2.29
N PRO A 12 6.45 7.26 -2.00
CA PRO A 12 5.89 7.34 -0.65
C PRO A 12 6.59 6.44 0.37
N ASN A 13 6.35 6.70 1.66
CA ASN A 13 7.02 6.00 2.77
C ASN A 13 6.22 4.84 3.38
N TRP A 14 4.95 4.69 2.98
CA TRP A 14 4.03 3.65 3.48
C TRP A 14 3.80 2.63 2.39
N LEU A 15 3.70 1.35 2.76
CA LEU A 15 3.56 0.25 1.81
C LEU A 15 2.37 0.46 0.85
N GLY A 16 1.18 0.74 1.40
CA GLY A 16 -0.03 0.98 0.61
C GLY A 16 0.09 2.18 -0.33
N ASP A 17 0.62 3.30 0.15
CA ASP A 17 0.87 4.49 -0.69
C ASP A 17 1.88 4.20 -1.80
N MET A 18 2.90 3.38 -1.53
CA MET A 18 3.90 2.99 -2.54
C MET A 18 3.26 2.14 -3.64
N VAL A 19 2.40 1.17 -3.28
CA VAL A 19 1.65 0.39 -4.26
C VAL A 19 0.71 1.28 -5.08
N MET A 20 0.01 2.22 -4.44
CA MET A 20 -0.85 3.19 -5.14
C MET A 20 -0.07 4.20 -6.00
N ALA A 21 1.27 4.26 -5.89
CA ALA A 21 2.12 5.07 -6.76
C ALA A 21 2.48 4.38 -8.08
N THR A 22 2.26 3.06 -8.22
CA THR A 22 2.63 2.32 -9.44
C THR A 22 2.00 2.88 -10.72
N PRO A 23 0.73 3.37 -10.74
CA PRO A 23 0.16 3.98 -11.93
C PRO A 23 0.91 5.23 -12.39
N LEU A 24 1.40 6.06 -11.47
CA LEU A 24 2.18 7.24 -11.83
C LEU A 24 3.52 6.84 -12.46
N VAL A 25 4.21 5.86 -11.89
CA VAL A 25 5.49 5.37 -12.45
C VAL A 25 5.27 4.81 -13.86
N LYS A 26 4.23 4.00 -14.06
CA LYS A 26 3.85 3.44 -15.37
C LYS A 26 3.49 4.55 -16.36
N ALA A 27 2.70 5.54 -15.94
CA ALA A 27 2.33 6.68 -16.79
C ALA A 27 3.52 7.55 -17.19
N ILE A 28 4.49 7.75 -16.28
CA ILE A 28 5.74 8.46 -16.60
C ILE A 28 6.53 7.70 -17.67
N GLY A 29 6.66 6.37 -17.54
CA GLY A 29 7.34 5.56 -18.55
C GLY A 29 6.66 5.59 -19.91
N LEU A 30 5.32 5.61 -19.95
CA LEU A 30 4.55 5.75 -21.19
C LEU A 30 4.70 7.15 -21.82
N GLN A 31 4.76 8.20 -20.98
CA GLN A 31 4.92 9.58 -21.44
C GLN A 31 6.32 9.88 -21.96
N TYR A 32 7.34 9.21 -21.40
CA TYR A 32 8.75 9.41 -21.72
C TYR A 32 9.44 8.06 -22.01
N PRO A 33 9.11 7.40 -23.15
CA PRO A 33 9.56 6.04 -23.44
C PRO A 33 11.09 5.90 -23.57
N ASP A 34 11.78 6.96 -24.00
CA ASP A 34 13.24 6.99 -24.14
C ASP A 34 13.97 7.44 -22.87
N ALA A 35 13.23 7.79 -21.80
CA ALA A 35 13.82 8.24 -20.55
C ALA A 35 14.12 7.06 -19.62
N THR A 36 15.26 7.15 -18.95
CA THR A 36 15.58 6.26 -17.84
C THR A 36 14.88 6.74 -16.58
N ILE A 37 14.27 5.81 -15.83
CA ILE A 37 13.56 6.08 -14.59
C ILE A 37 14.34 5.43 -13.45
N ASP A 38 14.72 6.25 -12.47
CA ASP A 38 15.27 5.78 -11.20
C ASP A 38 14.30 6.15 -10.06
N VAL A 39 14.34 5.38 -8.97
CA VAL A 39 13.44 5.57 -7.84
C VAL A 39 14.21 5.74 -6.53
N ILE A 40 13.65 6.52 -5.63
CA ILE A 40 14.08 6.57 -4.23
C ILE A 40 12.95 5.98 -3.39
N ALA A 41 13.21 4.85 -2.73
CA ALA A 41 12.29 4.23 -1.79
C ALA A 41 12.82 4.30 -0.35
N LYS A 42 11.93 4.22 0.63
CA LYS A 42 12.35 4.11 2.04
C LYS A 42 12.90 2.70 2.27
N LYS A 43 14.03 2.59 2.99
CA LYS A 43 14.58 1.29 3.39
C LYS A 43 13.56 0.49 4.20
N GLY A 44 13.41 -0.78 3.86
CA GLY A 44 12.44 -1.68 4.46
C GLY A 44 11.05 -1.62 3.81
N ILE A 45 10.86 -0.90 2.71
CA ILE A 45 9.76 -1.11 1.75
C ILE A 45 10.27 -1.22 0.30
N ASP A 46 11.54 -0.94 0.07
CA ASP A 46 12.26 -1.00 -1.20
C ASP A 46 12.36 -2.42 -1.78
N PHE A 47 12.17 -3.46 -0.98
CA PHE A 47 12.07 -4.84 -1.47
C PHE A 47 10.90 -5.05 -2.46
N LEU A 48 9.84 -4.23 -2.41
CA LEU A 48 8.72 -4.36 -3.36
C LEU A 48 9.13 -3.94 -4.77
N LEU A 49 10.25 -3.24 -4.92
CA LEU A 49 10.62 -2.65 -6.20
C LEU A 49 10.93 -3.70 -7.25
N ASP A 50 11.31 -4.92 -6.89
CA ASP A 50 11.43 -6.02 -7.85
C ASP A 50 10.09 -6.30 -8.57
N SER A 51 8.96 -6.03 -7.92
CA SER A 51 7.61 -6.14 -8.47
C SER A 51 7.07 -4.84 -9.09
N PHE A 52 7.81 -3.73 -9.04
CA PHE A 52 7.33 -2.42 -9.52
C PHE A 52 7.37 -2.30 -11.05
N PRO A 53 6.68 -1.27 -11.60
CA PRO A 53 6.88 -0.89 -13.00
C PRO A 53 8.37 -0.70 -13.34
N PRO A 54 8.78 -0.91 -14.60
CA PRO A 54 10.17 -0.85 -15.02
C PRO A 54 10.87 0.44 -14.57
N HIS A 55 12.00 0.27 -13.90
CA HIS A 55 12.93 1.33 -13.49
C HIS A 55 14.35 0.75 -13.50
N GLN A 56 15.36 1.60 -13.64
CA GLN A 56 16.75 1.19 -13.86
C GLN A 56 17.54 1.08 -12.55
N HIS A 57 17.36 2.03 -11.65
CA HIS A 57 18.09 2.05 -10.38
C HIS A 57 17.20 2.43 -9.19
N THR A 58 17.55 1.85 -8.03
CA THR A 58 16.87 2.06 -6.76
C THR A 58 17.82 2.63 -5.74
N TYR A 59 17.50 3.81 -5.22
CA TYR A 59 18.16 4.42 -4.08
C TYR A 59 17.38 4.12 -2.80
N SER A 60 17.95 3.27 -1.93
CA SER A 60 17.36 2.96 -0.63
C SER A 60 17.66 4.07 0.39
N PHE A 61 16.61 4.76 0.85
CA PHE A 61 16.72 5.85 1.81
C PHE A 61 16.45 5.36 3.23
N ASP A 62 17.51 5.32 4.05
CA ASP A 62 17.46 4.97 5.47
C ASP A 62 17.40 6.22 6.34
N LYS A 63 16.26 6.47 6.99
CA LYS A 63 16.10 7.63 7.89
C LYS A 63 17.02 7.56 9.11
N ALA A 64 17.42 6.36 9.55
CA ALA A 64 18.36 6.21 10.67
C ALA A 64 19.77 6.66 10.28
N ALA A 65 20.21 6.33 9.07
CA ALA A 65 21.50 6.76 8.54
C ALA A 65 21.49 8.24 8.08
N TYR A 66 20.34 8.74 7.65
CA TYR A 66 20.14 10.11 7.14
C TYR A 66 19.06 10.86 7.95
N PRO A 67 19.32 11.21 9.22
CA PRO A 67 18.34 11.85 10.07
C PRO A 67 18.07 13.31 9.70
N GLY A 68 16.82 13.73 9.84
CA GLY A 68 16.39 15.12 9.72
C GLY A 68 16.60 15.74 8.32
N LEU A 69 16.61 17.08 8.28
CA LEU A 69 16.79 17.83 7.03
C LEU A 69 18.23 17.73 6.49
N ALA A 70 19.22 17.73 7.38
CA ALA A 70 20.64 17.59 7.00
C ALA A 70 20.92 16.23 6.36
N GLY A 71 20.38 15.14 6.92
CA GLY A 71 20.48 13.81 6.33
C GLY A 71 19.78 13.73 4.96
N ALA A 72 18.56 14.28 4.86
CA ALA A 72 17.84 14.35 3.60
C ALA A 72 18.61 15.12 2.51
N TRP A 73 19.25 16.24 2.87
CA TRP A 73 20.12 17.00 1.97
C TRP A 73 21.37 16.20 1.57
N LYS A 74 22.05 15.58 2.54
CA LYS A 74 23.25 14.76 2.30
C LYS A 74 22.96 13.65 1.29
N PHE A 75 21.88 12.90 1.51
CA PHE A 75 21.46 11.81 0.62
C PHE A 75 21.14 12.32 -0.80
N GLY A 76 20.39 13.42 -0.92
CA GLY A 76 20.11 14.02 -2.23
C GLY A 76 21.38 14.50 -2.93
N LYS A 77 22.35 15.06 -2.19
CA LYS A 77 23.65 15.45 -2.74
C LYS A 77 24.47 14.26 -3.23
N GLU A 78 24.45 13.13 -2.53
CA GLU A 78 25.11 11.90 -2.99
C GLU A 78 24.53 11.41 -4.32
N ILE A 79 23.20 11.41 -4.47
CA ILE A 79 22.55 11.09 -5.76
C ILE A 79 22.98 12.07 -6.86
N SER A 80 23.06 13.38 -6.55
CA SER A 80 23.44 14.42 -7.53
C SER A 80 24.85 14.28 -8.10
N LYS A 81 25.73 13.53 -7.42
CA LYS A 81 27.10 13.22 -7.86
C LYS A 81 27.13 12.04 -8.84
N GLN A 82 26.13 11.16 -8.80
CA GLN A 82 26.08 9.95 -9.63
C GLN A 82 25.42 10.21 -10.98
N LYS A 83 24.28 10.91 -10.99
CA LYS A 83 23.48 11.12 -12.20
C LYS A 83 22.77 12.48 -12.16
N LYS A 84 22.63 13.12 -13.33
CA LYS A 84 21.86 14.36 -13.50
C LYS A 84 20.46 14.03 -13.98
N TYR A 85 19.46 14.56 -13.30
CA TYR A 85 18.05 14.33 -13.60
C TYR A 85 17.41 15.55 -14.22
N ASP A 86 16.61 15.33 -15.26
CA ASP A 86 15.81 16.38 -15.89
C ASP A 86 14.55 16.62 -15.05
N LEU A 87 13.87 15.54 -14.67
CA LEU A 87 12.65 15.58 -13.87
C LEU A 87 12.84 14.84 -12.55
N LEU A 88 12.24 15.37 -11.49
CA LEU A 88 12.07 14.69 -10.22
C LEU A 88 10.63 14.80 -9.73
N PHE A 89 9.94 13.68 -9.54
CA PHE A 89 8.62 13.63 -8.92
C PHE A 89 8.72 13.32 -7.43
N CYS A 90 8.31 14.26 -6.58
CA CYS A 90 8.39 14.19 -5.13
C CYS A 90 7.00 13.90 -4.54
N MET A 91 6.74 12.61 -4.25
CA MET A 91 5.41 12.16 -3.84
C MET A 91 5.09 12.31 -2.35
N PRO A 92 6.04 12.12 -1.40
CA PRO A 92 5.79 12.46 0.00
C PRO A 92 5.46 13.93 0.15
N ASP A 93 4.64 14.30 1.15
CA ASP A 93 4.24 15.69 1.41
C ASP A 93 5.22 16.46 2.32
N SER A 94 6.22 15.77 2.89
CA SER A 94 7.09 16.33 3.92
C SER A 94 8.10 17.37 3.41
N LEU A 95 8.48 18.32 4.25
CA LEU A 95 9.57 19.27 3.98
C LEU A 95 10.89 18.56 3.69
N SER A 96 11.23 17.52 4.47
CA SER A 96 12.46 16.74 4.29
C SER A 96 12.58 16.13 2.89
N SER A 97 11.48 15.66 2.30
CA SER A 97 11.49 15.11 0.95
C SER A 97 11.75 16.17 -0.12
N ALA A 98 11.29 17.40 0.09
CA ALA A 98 11.58 18.52 -0.81
C ALA A 98 13.02 19.04 -0.66
N VAL A 99 13.57 19.03 0.56
CA VAL A 99 15.01 19.32 0.80
C VAL A 99 15.89 18.31 0.07
N MET A 100 15.57 17.02 0.17
CA MET A 100 16.24 15.96 -0.59
C MET A 100 16.11 16.21 -2.10
N ALA A 101 14.91 16.49 -2.60
CA ALA A 101 14.68 16.79 -4.01
C ALA A 101 15.50 18.00 -4.50
N ARG A 102 15.61 19.07 -3.70
CA ARG A 102 16.43 20.24 -4.03
C ARG A 102 17.92 19.90 -4.09
N ALA A 103 18.38 19.00 -3.22
CA ALA A 103 19.76 18.56 -3.13
C ALA A 103 20.21 17.66 -4.30
N THR A 104 19.29 16.91 -4.94
CA THR A 104 19.60 16.13 -6.16
C THR A 104 19.97 17.00 -7.35
N ASN A 105 19.65 18.30 -7.29
CA ASN A 105 19.88 19.26 -8.37
C ASN A 105 19.16 18.88 -9.68
N ALA A 106 18.04 18.17 -9.60
CA ALA A 106 17.17 17.91 -10.75
C ALA A 106 16.63 19.23 -11.31
N LYS A 107 16.59 19.37 -12.65
CA LYS A 107 16.20 20.63 -13.33
C LYS A 107 14.79 21.05 -12.93
N ASN A 108 13.82 20.14 -13.08
CA ASN A 108 12.46 20.30 -12.60
C ASN A 108 12.19 19.36 -11.42
N ARG A 109 11.60 19.90 -10.36
CA ARG A 109 11.22 19.21 -9.12
C ARG A 109 9.73 19.43 -8.91
N ILE A 110 8.96 18.40 -9.21
CA ILE A 110 7.49 18.39 -9.26
C ILE A 110 6.96 17.79 -7.96
N GLY A 111 6.04 18.44 -7.27
CA GLY A 111 5.43 17.90 -6.06
C GLY A 111 4.29 18.75 -5.50
N PHE A 112 3.63 18.27 -4.45
CA PHE A 112 2.55 19.04 -3.83
C PHE A 112 3.05 20.17 -2.92
N SER A 113 2.35 21.29 -2.91
CA SER A 113 2.64 22.49 -2.12
C SER A 113 2.18 22.38 -0.65
N LYS A 114 2.60 21.32 0.06
CA LYS A 114 2.37 21.10 1.49
C LYS A 114 3.57 21.57 2.33
N GLU A 115 3.36 21.80 3.63
CA GLU A 115 4.42 22.15 4.60
C GLU A 115 5.36 23.29 4.15
N MET A 116 4.84 24.34 3.52
CA MET A 116 5.61 25.52 3.05
C MET A 116 6.82 25.21 2.14
N ARG A 117 6.90 24.00 1.56
CA ARG A 117 8.07 23.54 0.78
C ARG A 117 8.15 24.06 -0.65
N GLN A 118 7.32 25.03 -1.01
CA GLN A 118 7.12 25.50 -2.39
C GLN A 118 8.41 26.04 -3.02
N LEU A 119 9.24 26.73 -2.23
CA LEU A 119 10.52 27.30 -2.69
C LEU A 119 11.58 26.24 -3.03
N LEU A 120 11.40 25.00 -2.57
CA LEU A 120 12.32 23.89 -2.83
C LEU A 120 11.95 23.12 -4.10
N LEU A 121 10.71 23.25 -4.56
CA LEU A 121 10.18 22.63 -5.77
C LEU A 121 10.20 23.67 -6.90
N THR A 122 10.40 23.24 -8.15
CA THR A 122 10.20 24.16 -9.30
C THR A 122 8.72 24.25 -9.66
N ASP A 123 8.03 23.12 -9.54
CA ASP A 123 6.64 22.94 -9.95
C ASP A 123 5.86 22.44 -8.74
N ALA A 124 5.38 23.39 -7.93
CA ALA A 124 4.63 23.10 -6.72
C ALA A 124 3.12 23.22 -6.97
N TYR A 125 2.38 22.12 -6.81
CA TYR A 125 0.95 22.10 -7.09
C TYR A 125 0.10 21.92 -5.83
N LYS A 126 -1.09 22.53 -5.79
CA LYS A 126 -2.08 22.19 -4.76
C LYS A 126 -2.54 20.74 -4.94
N LYS A 127 -2.47 19.97 -3.85
CA LYS A 127 -2.98 18.59 -3.78
C LYS A 127 -4.51 18.60 -3.95
N PRO A 128 -5.08 17.81 -4.87
CA PRO A 128 -6.53 17.75 -5.02
C PRO A 128 -7.19 17.17 -3.76
N ARG A 129 -8.45 17.53 -3.52
CA ARG A 129 -9.25 17.03 -2.38
C ARG A 129 -10.32 16.08 -2.90
N GLY A 130 -10.72 15.12 -2.06
CA GLY A 130 -11.81 14.20 -2.39
C GLY A 130 -11.51 13.26 -3.56
N LYS A 131 -10.22 13.03 -3.84
CA LYS A 131 -9.75 12.14 -4.89
C LYS A 131 -9.19 10.85 -4.29
N HIS A 132 -9.19 9.79 -5.09
CA HIS A 132 -8.47 8.57 -4.74
C HIS A 132 -6.97 8.86 -4.74
N ARG A 133 -6.19 8.21 -3.86
CA ARG A 133 -4.75 8.47 -3.72
C ARG A 133 -3.97 8.29 -5.03
N VAL A 134 -4.35 7.29 -5.83
CA VAL A 134 -3.83 7.08 -7.19
C VAL A 134 -4.06 8.31 -8.08
N GLU A 135 -5.29 8.84 -8.08
CA GLU A 135 -5.63 10.04 -8.87
C GLU A 135 -4.90 11.27 -8.34
N GLU A 136 -4.73 11.38 -7.01
CA GLU A 136 -3.89 12.43 -6.43
C GLU A 136 -2.50 12.36 -7.05
N TYR A 137 -1.84 11.20 -7.05
CA TYR A 137 -0.51 11.05 -7.64
C TYR A 137 -0.47 11.33 -9.14
N MET A 138 -1.43 10.84 -9.91
CA MET A 138 -1.54 11.12 -11.36
C MET A 138 -1.61 12.62 -11.66
N CYS A 139 -2.31 13.39 -10.82
CA CYS A 139 -2.40 14.84 -10.99
C CYS A 139 -1.03 15.56 -10.99
N LEU A 140 0.04 14.98 -10.43
CA LEU A 140 1.38 15.57 -10.55
C LEU A 140 1.86 15.58 -11.99
N LEU A 141 1.72 14.45 -12.70
CA LEU A 141 2.12 14.34 -14.09
C LEU A 141 1.19 15.14 -14.99
N GLU A 142 -0.13 15.04 -14.79
CA GLU A 142 -1.11 15.77 -15.60
C GLU A 142 -0.93 17.29 -15.53
N LYS A 143 -0.66 17.83 -14.33
CA LYS A 143 -0.41 19.27 -14.16
C LYS A 143 0.91 19.70 -14.78
N TYR A 144 1.93 18.86 -14.70
CA TYR A 144 3.23 19.14 -15.29
C TYR A 144 3.19 19.13 -16.82
N THR A 145 2.57 18.10 -17.42
CA THR A 145 2.42 17.97 -18.88
C THR A 145 1.31 18.85 -19.44
N LYS A 146 0.42 19.36 -18.58
CA LYS A 146 -0.81 20.07 -18.95
C LYS A 146 -1.74 19.22 -19.82
N GLN A 147 -1.73 17.92 -19.58
CA GLN A 147 -2.52 16.93 -20.31
C GLN A 147 -3.26 16.03 -19.32
N LYS A 148 -4.52 15.72 -19.63
CA LYS A 148 -5.25 14.67 -18.91
C LYS A 148 -4.77 13.31 -19.40
N LEU A 149 -4.50 12.39 -18.48
CA LEU A 149 -3.93 11.09 -18.81
C LEU A 149 -4.87 9.97 -18.41
N ASN A 150 -4.82 8.87 -19.15
CA ASN A 150 -5.45 7.63 -18.72
C ASN A 150 -4.65 7.08 -17.53
N THR A 151 -5.33 6.88 -16.40
CA THR A 151 -4.71 6.30 -15.22
C THR A 151 -4.50 4.80 -15.43
N PRO A 152 -3.26 4.29 -15.43
CA PRO A 152 -3.02 2.86 -15.50
C PRO A 152 -3.62 2.14 -14.28
N PRO A 153 -3.95 0.85 -14.38
CA PRO A 153 -4.31 0.05 -13.22
C PRO A 153 -3.16 -0.01 -12.20
N VAL A 154 -3.51 -0.21 -10.94
CA VAL A 154 -2.53 -0.45 -9.87
C VAL A 154 -2.09 -1.90 -9.94
N GLU A 155 -0.89 -2.16 -10.42
CA GLU A 155 -0.40 -3.52 -10.65
C GLU A 155 1.00 -3.69 -10.06
N LEU A 156 1.27 -4.90 -9.57
CA LEU A 156 2.58 -5.40 -9.21
C LEU A 156 2.85 -6.67 -10.03
N LYS A 157 4.10 -6.84 -10.46
CA LYS A 157 4.54 -8.09 -11.09
C LYS A 157 4.76 -9.16 -10.03
N VAL A 158 4.20 -10.34 -10.25
CA VAL A 158 4.52 -11.51 -9.44
C VAL A 158 5.96 -11.92 -9.75
N THR A 159 6.85 -11.78 -8.77
CA THR A 159 8.28 -12.12 -8.91
C THR A 159 8.72 -13.19 -7.92
N ALA A 160 8.08 -13.24 -6.74
CA ALA A 160 8.39 -14.23 -5.73
C ALA A 160 7.66 -15.55 -6.00
N PRO A 161 8.35 -16.71 -5.94
CA PRO A 161 7.69 -18.01 -6.01
C PRO A 161 6.86 -18.26 -4.74
N LEU A 162 5.92 -19.20 -4.83
CA LEU A 162 5.26 -19.75 -3.65
C LEU A 162 6.32 -20.36 -2.71
N PRO A 163 6.37 -20.00 -1.42
CA PRO A 163 7.31 -20.66 -0.51
C PRO A 163 7.00 -22.17 -0.41
N PRO A 164 8.01 -23.04 -0.50
CA PRO A 164 7.85 -24.48 -0.73
C PRO A 164 7.10 -25.24 0.38
N GLN A 165 7.02 -24.65 1.58
CA GLN A 165 6.31 -25.20 2.72
C GLN A 165 4.78 -25.00 2.65
N PHE A 166 4.27 -24.27 1.64
CA PHE A 166 2.85 -24.06 1.44
C PHE A 166 2.39 -24.64 0.11
N THR A 167 1.14 -25.10 0.07
CA THR A 167 0.52 -25.64 -1.15
C THR A 167 -0.90 -25.08 -1.24
N ALA A 168 -1.25 -24.52 -2.40
CA ALA A 168 -2.60 -24.03 -2.71
C ALA A 168 -3.59 -25.21 -2.83
N PRO A 169 -4.90 -25.00 -2.59
CA PRO A 169 -5.56 -23.73 -2.27
C PRO A 169 -5.41 -23.31 -0.79
N TYR A 170 -5.29 -22.01 -0.55
CA TYR A 170 -5.35 -21.41 0.78
C TYR A 170 -5.87 -19.98 0.76
N TRP A 171 -6.41 -19.55 1.90
CA TRP A 171 -6.83 -18.19 2.18
C TRP A 171 -5.74 -17.46 2.96
N VAL A 172 -5.57 -16.18 2.70
CA VAL A 172 -4.72 -15.32 3.52
C VAL A 172 -5.61 -14.35 4.29
N ILE A 173 -5.44 -14.27 5.61
CA ILE A 173 -6.23 -13.40 6.46
C ILE A 173 -5.32 -12.48 7.26
N ASN A 174 -5.54 -11.17 7.13
CA ASN A 174 -4.90 -10.15 7.95
C ASN A 174 -5.93 -9.39 8.79
N ILE A 175 -5.97 -9.70 10.07
CA ILE A 175 -6.87 -9.09 11.05
C ILE A 175 -6.31 -7.79 11.68
N ASN A 176 -5.12 -7.35 11.22
CA ASN A 176 -4.33 -6.29 11.83
C ASN A 176 -4.12 -5.05 10.98
N SER A 177 -3.81 -3.97 11.70
CA SER A 177 -3.27 -2.72 11.18
C SER A 177 -2.40 -2.06 12.27
N GLU A 178 -1.42 -1.26 11.85
CA GLU A 178 -0.60 -0.41 12.74
C GLU A 178 -1.48 0.58 13.53
N ALA A 179 -2.49 1.16 12.86
CA ALA A 179 -3.50 1.97 13.52
C ALA A 179 -4.53 1.06 14.23
N SER A 180 -4.61 1.14 15.56
CA SER A 180 -5.52 0.31 16.36
C SER A 180 -6.99 0.51 16.01
N SER A 181 -7.39 1.71 15.58
CA SER A 181 -8.71 2.02 15.03
C SER A 181 -9.12 1.21 13.78
N ARG A 182 -8.18 0.54 13.13
CA ARG A 182 -8.40 -0.30 11.95
C ARG A 182 -8.11 -1.77 12.19
N ARG A 183 -7.67 -2.13 13.41
CA ARG A 183 -7.47 -3.53 13.81
C ARG A 183 -8.81 -4.13 14.23
N LEU A 184 -9.10 -5.36 13.83
CA LEU A 184 -10.29 -6.05 14.32
C LEU A 184 -10.17 -6.24 15.84
N PRO A 185 -11.24 -6.04 16.63
CA PRO A 185 -11.28 -6.55 18.00
C PRO A 185 -11.07 -8.08 18.00
N ALA A 186 -10.34 -8.62 18.98
CA ALA A 186 -9.94 -10.02 19.01
C ALA A 186 -11.14 -10.99 18.89
N ALA A 187 -12.18 -10.78 19.68
CA ALA A 187 -13.39 -11.61 19.64
C ALA A 187 -14.09 -11.58 18.27
N LYS A 188 -14.12 -10.41 17.60
CA LYS A 188 -14.67 -10.29 16.24
C LYS A 188 -13.79 -11.01 15.22
N ALA A 189 -12.47 -10.93 15.35
CA ALA A 189 -11.55 -11.67 14.48
C ALA A 189 -11.78 -13.18 14.59
N VAL A 190 -11.93 -13.72 15.81
CA VAL A 190 -12.28 -15.13 16.05
C VAL A 190 -13.59 -15.50 15.37
N SER A 191 -14.65 -14.71 15.60
CA SER A 191 -15.97 -14.96 15.01
C SER A 191 -15.94 -14.96 13.48
N ILE A 192 -15.27 -13.98 12.87
CA ILE A 192 -15.11 -13.92 11.41
C ILE A 192 -14.36 -15.15 10.90
N ILE A 193 -13.24 -15.53 11.51
CA ILE A 193 -12.46 -16.71 11.07
C ILE A 193 -13.30 -17.98 11.19
N GLN A 194 -14.02 -18.16 12.30
CA GLN A 194 -14.94 -19.30 12.47
C GLN A 194 -16.04 -19.30 11.39
N LYS A 195 -16.61 -18.14 11.07
CA LYS A 195 -17.62 -18.02 10.01
C LYS A 195 -17.04 -18.37 8.64
N ILE A 196 -15.84 -17.91 8.31
CA ILE A 196 -15.16 -18.28 7.05
C ILE A 196 -14.93 -19.79 6.96
N ARG A 197 -14.61 -20.46 8.07
CA ARG A 197 -14.45 -21.94 8.10
C ARG A 197 -15.74 -22.71 7.82
N THR A 198 -16.90 -22.08 7.89
CA THR A 198 -18.17 -22.72 7.48
C THR A 198 -18.34 -22.79 5.97
N ILE A 199 -17.56 -22.01 5.20
CA ILE A 199 -17.69 -21.90 3.74
C ILE A 199 -16.47 -22.43 2.97
N THR A 200 -15.40 -22.82 3.67
CA THR A 200 -14.20 -23.43 3.06
C THR A 200 -13.53 -24.43 4.01
N GLN A 201 -12.89 -25.45 3.45
CA GLN A 201 -11.99 -26.37 4.14
C GLN A 201 -10.51 -26.09 3.82
N ASP A 202 -10.24 -25.07 3.00
CA ASP A 202 -8.88 -24.70 2.61
C ASP A 202 -8.06 -24.27 3.83
N THR A 203 -6.73 -24.29 3.67
CA THR A 203 -5.83 -23.76 4.70
C THR A 203 -6.03 -22.25 4.85
N ILE A 204 -6.07 -21.75 6.08
CA ILE A 204 -6.14 -20.33 6.42
C ILE A 204 -4.79 -19.90 6.99
N LEU A 205 -4.12 -18.98 6.31
CA LEU A 205 -2.86 -18.37 6.75
C LEU A 205 -3.14 -17.04 7.44
N LEU A 206 -2.89 -16.97 8.75
CA LEU A 206 -2.97 -15.71 9.50
C LEU A 206 -1.63 -14.98 9.40
N ILE A 207 -1.66 -13.75 8.88
CA ILE A 207 -0.46 -12.93 8.69
C ILE A 207 -0.40 -11.75 9.67
N GLY A 208 0.79 -11.20 9.81
CA GLY A 208 1.08 -10.01 10.60
C GLY A 208 2.58 -9.73 10.60
N SER A 209 2.97 -8.49 10.84
CA SER A 209 4.38 -8.14 11.05
C SER A 209 4.90 -8.70 12.38
N PRO A 210 6.22 -8.71 12.63
CA PRO A 210 6.77 -9.09 13.94
C PRO A 210 6.24 -8.25 15.11
N LYS A 211 5.76 -7.03 14.87
CA LYS A 211 5.15 -6.18 15.91
C LYS A 211 3.70 -6.53 16.21
N GLU A 212 3.07 -7.33 15.34
CA GLU A 212 1.66 -7.72 15.43
C GLU A 212 1.52 -9.20 15.80
N SER A 213 2.64 -9.95 15.91
CA SER A 213 2.65 -11.38 16.21
C SER A 213 1.91 -11.70 17.50
N ASP A 214 2.09 -10.89 18.54
CA ASP A 214 1.48 -11.14 19.85
C ASP A 214 -0.05 -11.08 19.76
N PHE A 215 -0.59 -10.09 19.06
CA PHE A 215 -2.03 -9.98 18.83
C PHE A 215 -2.56 -11.10 17.93
N VAL A 216 -1.84 -11.46 16.86
CA VAL A 216 -2.26 -12.59 16.02
C VAL A 216 -2.26 -13.89 16.81
N ASN A 217 -1.27 -14.10 17.68
CA ASN A 217 -1.18 -15.29 18.51
C ASN A 217 -2.26 -15.31 19.60
N GLU A 218 -2.66 -14.17 20.15
CA GLU A 218 -3.81 -14.03 21.05
C GLU A 218 -5.11 -14.51 20.37
N VAL A 219 -5.38 -14.01 19.17
CA VAL A 219 -6.56 -14.44 18.38
C VAL A 219 -6.45 -15.91 17.99
N TYR A 220 -5.27 -16.34 17.55
CA TYR A 220 -5.02 -17.73 17.18
C TYR A 220 -5.28 -18.67 18.35
N ALA A 221 -4.86 -18.33 19.58
CA ALA A 221 -5.08 -19.16 20.77
C ALA A 221 -6.57 -19.44 21.03
N GLN A 222 -7.43 -18.45 20.80
CA GLN A 222 -8.89 -18.52 20.98
C GLN A 222 -9.63 -19.34 19.92
N LEU A 223 -8.99 -19.69 18.79
CA LEU A 223 -9.62 -20.49 17.74
C LEU A 223 -9.71 -21.97 18.15
N GLU A 224 -10.90 -22.55 18.01
CA GLU A 224 -11.12 -23.99 18.21
C GLU A 224 -10.70 -24.79 16.96
N ASN A 225 -10.27 -26.05 17.15
CA ASN A 225 -9.90 -26.99 16.09
C ASN A 225 -9.02 -26.36 14.98
N LYS A 226 -7.72 -26.19 15.25
CA LYS A 226 -6.79 -25.41 14.41
C LYS A 226 -6.20 -26.19 13.22
N THR A 227 -6.79 -27.32 12.83
CA THR A 227 -6.22 -28.25 11.83
C THR A 227 -5.94 -27.61 10.47
N ASN A 228 -6.75 -26.64 10.06
CA ASN A 228 -6.58 -25.90 8.80
C ASN A 228 -6.19 -24.43 9.00
N ILE A 229 -5.65 -24.05 10.15
CA ILE A 229 -5.28 -22.65 10.44
C ILE A 229 -3.80 -22.59 10.83
N ILE A 230 -3.03 -21.74 10.17
CA ILE A 230 -1.60 -21.59 10.41
C ILE A 230 -1.30 -20.11 10.68
N SER A 231 -0.75 -19.80 11.86
CA SER A 231 -0.23 -18.46 12.14
C SER A 231 1.21 -18.34 11.64
N ILE A 232 1.38 -17.47 10.64
CA ILE A 232 2.68 -17.10 10.04
C ILE A 232 3.06 -15.65 10.37
N ALA A 233 2.36 -15.01 11.32
CA ALA A 233 2.66 -13.66 11.77
C ALA A 233 4.10 -13.56 12.33
N GLY A 234 4.86 -12.60 11.82
CA GLY A 234 6.26 -12.39 12.15
C GLY A 234 7.23 -13.44 11.58
N LYS A 235 6.75 -14.42 10.80
CA LYS A 235 7.55 -15.53 10.26
C LYS A 235 7.81 -15.47 8.77
N THR A 236 7.28 -14.44 8.09
CA THR A 236 7.47 -14.24 6.64
C THR A 236 8.14 -12.91 6.38
N SER A 237 9.13 -12.92 5.50
CA SER A 237 9.58 -11.72 4.80
C SER A 237 8.47 -11.19 3.90
N ILE A 238 8.59 -9.94 3.45
CA ILE A 238 7.57 -9.39 2.54
C ILE A 238 7.68 -10.01 1.14
N ALA A 239 8.86 -10.46 0.71
CA ALA A 239 9.01 -11.22 -0.53
C ALA A 239 8.26 -12.57 -0.46
N GLU A 240 8.34 -13.29 0.66
CA GLU A 240 7.52 -14.49 0.87
C GLU A 240 6.02 -14.14 0.94
N LEU A 241 5.66 -13.01 1.56
CA LEU A 241 4.27 -12.55 1.59
C LEU A 241 3.73 -12.25 0.19
N THR A 242 4.49 -11.63 -0.71
CA THR A 242 4.03 -11.39 -2.09
C THR A 242 3.86 -12.69 -2.86
N GLY A 243 4.76 -13.67 -2.66
CA GLY A 243 4.63 -15.02 -3.24
C GLY A 243 3.42 -15.79 -2.71
N LEU A 244 3.11 -15.62 -1.42
CA LEU A 244 1.89 -16.18 -0.81
C LEU A 244 0.63 -15.51 -1.35
N LEU A 245 0.59 -14.18 -1.38
CA LEU A 245 -0.59 -13.45 -1.84
C LEU A 245 -0.90 -13.76 -3.31
N SER A 246 0.11 -13.86 -4.19
CA SER A 246 -0.11 -14.14 -5.61
C SER A 246 -0.69 -15.52 -5.92
N HIS A 247 -0.59 -16.48 -4.98
CA HIS A 247 -1.14 -17.83 -5.12
C HIS A 247 -2.33 -18.07 -4.18
N ALA A 248 -2.74 -17.08 -3.38
CA ALA A 248 -3.88 -17.19 -2.50
C ALA A 248 -5.18 -17.27 -3.30
N GLU A 249 -6.15 -18.02 -2.78
CA GLU A 249 -7.50 -18.04 -3.33
C GLU A 249 -8.19 -16.68 -3.16
N ILE A 250 -8.03 -16.12 -1.96
CA ILE A 250 -8.56 -14.82 -1.58
C ILE A 250 -7.79 -14.27 -0.38
N MET A 251 -7.71 -12.95 -0.31
CA MET A 251 -7.24 -12.20 0.84
C MET A 251 -8.42 -11.58 1.58
N LEU A 252 -8.59 -11.87 2.87
CA LEU A 252 -9.48 -11.14 3.77
C LEU A 252 -8.65 -10.25 4.68
N THR A 253 -8.91 -8.95 4.70
CA THR A 253 -8.02 -8.01 5.40
C THR A 253 -8.71 -6.77 5.93
N THR A 254 -8.12 -6.09 6.90
CA THR A 254 -8.45 -4.70 7.22
C THR A 254 -7.68 -3.72 6.33
N ASP A 255 -8.08 -2.43 6.30
CA ASP A 255 -7.38 -1.36 5.55
C ASP A 255 -5.93 -1.16 6.03
N SER A 256 -5.01 -1.86 5.36
CA SER A 256 -3.60 -2.02 5.75
C SER A 256 -2.71 -2.30 4.53
N GLY A 257 -1.39 -2.24 4.71
CA GLY A 257 -0.40 -2.49 3.66
C GLY A 257 -0.65 -3.76 2.82
N PRO A 258 -0.86 -4.95 3.45
CA PRO A 258 -1.14 -6.19 2.74
C PRO A 258 -2.36 -6.14 1.82
N ALA A 259 -3.40 -5.36 2.17
CA ALA A 259 -4.58 -5.19 1.32
C ALA A 259 -4.21 -4.61 -0.05
N HIS A 260 -3.35 -3.59 -0.04
CA HIS A 260 -2.93 -2.94 -1.29
C HIS A 260 -2.03 -3.83 -2.13
N VAL A 261 -1.12 -4.55 -1.50
CA VAL A 261 -0.25 -5.51 -2.18
C VAL A 261 -1.09 -6.62 -2.83
N SER A 262 -2.05 -7.18 -2.10
CA SER A 262 -2.92 -8.27 -2.57
C SER A 262 -3.67 -7.91 -3.85
N TYR A 263 -4.44 -6.80 -3.85
CA TYR A 263 -5.22 -6.46 -5.05
C TYR A 263 -4.33 -6.03 -6.22
N ALA A 264 -3.14 -5.49 -5.95
CA ALA A 264 -2.19 -5.12 -6.99
C ALA A 264 -1.52 -6.33 -7.64
N LEU A 265 -1.40 -7.46 -6.93
CA LEU A 265 -0.97 -8.75 -7.47
C LEU A 265 -2.09 -9.49 -8.22
N GLY A 266 -3.31 -8.95 -8.22
CA GLY A 266 -4.47 -9.55 -8.87
C GLY A 266 -5.21 -10.57 -8.01
N THR A 267 -4.81 -10.79 -6.76
CA THR A 267 -5.49 -11.68 -5.81
C THR A 267 -6.87 -11.12 -5.46
N PRO A 268 -7.95 -11.94 -5.47
CA PRO A 268 -9.24 -11.50 -4.95
C PRO A 268 -9.10 -10.98 -3.53
N THR A 269 -9.56 -9.75 -3.29
CA THR A 269 -9.28 -9.06 -2.02
C THR A 269 -10.56 -8.50 -1.41
N LEU A 270 -10.93 -8.99 -0.23
CA LEU A 270 -12.03 -8.50 0.59
C LEU A 270 -11.46 -7.63 1.71
N VAL A 271 -11.76 -6.32 1.69
CA VAL A 271 -11.26 -5.35 2.66
C VAL A 271 -12.35 -4.89 3.62
N LEU A 272 -12.13 -5.12 4.91
CA LEU A 272 -12.95 -4.65 6.02
C LEU A 272 -12.49 -3.24 6.43
N PHE A 273 -13.31 -2.25 6.11
CA PHE A 273 -13.02 -0.84 6.36
C PHE A 273 -13.64 -0.36 7.67
N GLY A 274 -12.79 0.05 8.60
CA GLY A 274 -13.15 0.74 9.84
C GLY A 274 -12.86 2.24 9.73
N ALA A 275 -11.93 2.75 10.54
CA ALA A 275 -11.35 4.07 10.33
C ALA A 275 -10.59 4.16 8.99
N GLY A 276 -10.51 5.36 8.42
CA GLY A 276 -10.06 5.59 7.05
C GLY A 276 -11.24 5.81 6.10
N ASN A 277 -10.93 6.24 4.88
CA ASN A 277 -11.91 6.53 3.84
C ASN A 277 -11.57 5.73 2.58
N GLU A 278 -12.39 4.75 2.26
CA GLU A 278 -12.27 3.86 1.10
C GLU A 278 -12.33 4.60 -0.23
N LYS A 279 -12.94 5.80 -0.28
CA LYS A 279 -12.88 6.64 -1.47
C LYS A 279 -11.48 7.23 -1.69
N ASN A 280 -10.64 7.30 -0.65
CA ASN A 280 -9.26 7.76 -0.75
C ASN A 280 -8.27 6.61 -0.95
N THR A 281 -8.42 5.48 -0.25
CA THR A 281 -7.41 4.41 -0.21
C THR A 281 -7.96 3.01 -0.47
N GLY A 282 -9.23 2.86 -0.84
CA GLY A 282 -9.78 1.55 -1.19
C GLY A 282 -9.04 0.90 -2.38
N PRO A 283 -9.31 -0.39 -2.67
CA PRO A 283 -8.80 -1.02 -3.88
C PRO A 283 -9.17 -0.21 -5.13
N PHE A 284 -8.15 0.22 -5.87
CA PHE A 284 -8.36 1.03 -7.07
C PHE A 284 -8.91 0.18 -8.22
N ASN A 285 -8.38 -1.04 -8.36
CA ASN A 285 -8.83 -2.02 -9.33
C ASN A 285 -10.09 -2.71 -8.80
N LYS A 286 -11.28 -2.24 -9.20
CA LYS A 286 -12.55 -2.70 -8.61
C LYS A 286 -12.97 -4.11 -9.00
N ASN A 287 -12.47 -4.64 -10.12
CA ASN A 287 -13.01 -5.85 -10.73
C ASN A 287 -12.78 -7.12 -9.88
N ASN A 288 -11.73 -7.14 -9.04
CA ASN A 288 -11.40 -8.30 -8.21
C ASN A 288 -11.24 -7.93 -6.73
N SER A 289 -12.02 -6.96 -6.26
CA SER A 289 -11.96 -6.52 -4.87
C SER A 289 -13.31 -6.08 -4.36
N CYS A 290 -13.58 -6.34 -3.08
CA CYS A 290 -14.79 -5.90 -2.41
C CYS A 290 -14.42 -5.17 -1.12
N VAL A 291 -15.14 -4.09 -0.83
CA VAL A 291 -15.00 -3.31 0.39
C VAL A 291 -16.27 -3.49 1.22
N ILE A 292 -16.09 -3.90 2.47
CA ILE A 292 -17.17 -3.94 3.46
C ILE A 292 -16.91 -2.85 4.48
N ARG A 293 -17.88 -1.94 4.58
CA ARG A 293 -17.97 -0.92 5.63
C ARG A 293 -19.32 -1.07 6.32
N LEU A 294 -19.34 -0.80 7.64
CA LEU A 294 -20.58 -0.76 8.41
C LEU A 294 -21.51 0.35 7.93
N GLY A 295 -21.03 1.61 7.94
CA GLY A 295 -21.75 2.76 7.41
C GLY A 295 -22.97 3.16 8.24
N LYS A 296 -22.99 2.82 9.53
CA LYS A 296 -24.12 3.08 10.45
C LYS A 296 -23.78 4.04 11.57
N LEU A 297 -22.49 4.28 11.83
CA LEU A 297 -22.06 5.18 12.90
C LEU A 297 -21.87 6.60 12.36
N ALA A 298 -22.29 7.60 13.13
CA ALA A 298 -22.19 9.02 12.75
C ALA A 298 -20.74 9.49 12.51
N CYS A 299 -19.75 8.78 13.06
CA CYS A 299 -18.34 9.12 12.88
C CYS A 299 -17.72 8.55 11.60
N GLU A 300 -18.43 7.72 10.84
CA GLU A 300 -17.87 7.07 9.64
C GLU A 300 -17.95 7.97 8.39
N PRO A 301 -16.86 8.12 7.62
CA PRO A 301 -15.50 7.68 7.90
C PRO A 301 -14.77 8.64 8.86
N CYS A 302 -14.08 8.10 9.88
CA CYS A 302 -13.17 8.88 10.72
C CYS A 302 -11.72 8.63 10.29
N MET A 303 -10.82 9.61 10.51
CA MET A 303 -9.41 9.51 10.11
C MET A 303 -8.44 9.33 11.29
N ASN A 304 -8.96 9.00 12.48
CA ASN A 304 -8.16 8.84 13.70
C ASN A 304 -7.46 7.48 13.73
N ASN A 305 -6.24 7.41 14.28
CA ASN A 305 -5.51 6.16 14.45
C ASN A 305 -5.99 5.31 15.63
N VAL A 306 -6.72 5.92 16.58
CA VAL A 306 -7.32 5.28 17.77
C VAL A 306 -8.80 5.64 17.82
N CYS A 307 -9.67 4.70 18.19
CA CYS A 307 -11.09 4.99 18.38
C CYS A 307 -11.31 5.73 19.70
N LYS A 308 -11.55 7.05 19.62
CA LYS A 308 -11.77 7.91 20.80
C LYS A 308 -13.21 7.92 21.31
N ILE A 309 -14.17 7.56 20.47
CA ILE A 309 -15.61 7.67 20.78
C ILE A 309 -16.06 6.45 21.58
N TYR A 310 -15.69 5.24 21.15
CA TYR A 310 -16.13 3.98 21.75
C TYR A 310 -15.01 3.24 22.50
N GLY A 311 -13.77 3.74 22.47
CA GLY A 311 -12.59 3.08 23.05
C GLY A 311 -12.07 1.88 22.24
N ILE A 312 -12.96 1.20 21.51
CA ILE A 312 -12.66 0.09 20.59
C ILE A 312 -13.17 0.41 19.18
N PRO A 313 -12.64 -0.22 18.12
CA PRO A 313 -13.12 -0.04 16.74
C PRO A 313 -14.55 -0.55 16.53
N GLU A 314 -15.55 0.17 17.02
CA GLU A 314 -16.98 -0.19 16.97
C GLU A 314 -17.47 -0.44 15.53
N CYS A 315 -16.97 0.36 14.58
CA CYS A 315 -17.24 0.19 13.15
C CYS A 315 -16.83 -1.19 12.60
N LEU A 316 -15.77 -1.79 13.15
CA LEU A 316 -15.34 -3.15 12.80
C LEU A 316 -16.04 -4.20 13.66
N LEU A 317 -16.31 -3.89 14.94
CA LEU A 317 -17.01 -4.76 15.86
C LEU A 317 -18.45 -5.07 15.44
N GLN A 318 -19.13 -4.16 14.72
CA GLN A 318 -20.50 -4.39 14.28
C GLN A 318 -20.60 -4.92 12.83
N LEU A 319 -19.49 -5.27 12.20
CA LEU A 319 -19.55 -5.91 10.88
C LEU A 319 -20.24 -7.26 10.96
N ASP A 320 -21.11 -7.53 9.99
CA ASP A 320 -21.87 -8.78 9.86
C ASP A 320 -21.02 -9.87 9.21
N GLU A 321 -20.75 -10.94 9.95
CA GLU A 321 -19.94 -12.07 9.52
C GLU A 321 -20.59 -12.86 8.36
N ASN A 322 -21.93 -12.91 8.29
CA ASN A 322 -22.61 -13.55 7.16
C ASN A 322 -22.34 -12.79 5.86
N LYS A 323 -22.49 -11.46 5.90
CA LYS A 323 -22.19 -10.61 4.75
C LYS A 323 -20.73 -10.73 4.32
N ILE A 324 -19.79 -10.85 5.26
CA ILE A 324 -18.38 -11.09 4.96
C ILE A 324 -18.19 -12.41 4.21
N ALA A 325 -18.75 -13.51 4.74
CA ALA A 325 -18.64 -14.83 4.11
C ALA A 325 -19.31 -14.88 2.71
N GLU A 326 -20.49 -14.29 2.56
CA GLU A 326 -21.19 -14.19 1.28
C GLU A 326 -20.39 -13.40 0.24
N SER A 327 -19.81 -12.26 0.65
CA SER A 327 -18.97 -11.44 -0.22
C SER A 327 -17.70 -12.17 -0.64
N ALA A 328 -17.13 -12.97 0.26
CA ALA A 328 -15.96 -13.80 -0.03
C ALA A 328 -16.29 -14.88 -1.07
N LEU A 329 -17.42 -15.59 -0.91
CA LEU A 329 -17.90 -16.57 -1.88
C LEU A 329 -18.18 -15.93 -3.25
N GLN A 330 -18.75 -14.72 -3.27
CA GLN A 330 -19.00 -14.01 -4.53
C GLN A 330 -17.69 -13.64 -5.25
N LEU A 331 -16.68 -13.17 -4.53
CA LEU A 331 -15.36 -12.89 -5.10
C LEU A 331 -14.70 -14.15 -5.68
N LEU A 332 -14.77 -15.27 -4.97
CA LEU A 332 -14.22 -16.55 -5.45
C LEU A 332 -14.93 -17.06 -6.71
N LYS A 333 -16.25 -16.87 -6.81
CA LYS A 333 -17.00 -17.22 -8.02
C LYS A 333 -16.60 -16.40 -9.24
N ASN A 334 -16.22 -15.14 -9.06
CA ASN A 334 -15.79 -14.26 -10.15
C ASN A 334 -14.36 -14.54 -10.63
N LYS A 335 -13.57 -15.32 -9.88
CA LYS A 335 -12.20 -15.73 -10.22
C LYS A 335 -12.18 -16.90 -11.21
N ASN A 336 -13.18 -17.79 -11.13
CA ASN A 336 -13.34 -18.99 -11.95
C ASN A 336 -14.17 -18.72 -13.20
#